data_AF-A0A958FJQ4-F1
#
_entry.id   AF-A0A958FJQ4-F1
#
_cell.length_a   1.000
_cell.length_b   1.000
_cell.length_c   1.000
_cell.angle_alpha   90.00
_cell.angle_beta   90.00
_cell.angle_gamma   90.00
#
_symmetry.space_group_name_H-M   'P 1'
#
loop_
_entity.id
_entity.type
_entity.pdbx_description
1 polymer ?
#
loop_
_entity_poly.entity_id
_entity_poly.type
_entity_poly.pdbx_seq_one_letter_code
_entity_poly.pdbx_strand_id
1 'polypeptide(L)'
;MKPITNVLVCCIWFTFSLIITAQTLPTQTSTLFSGSGNCALCHQPGLPNTAALLDPDGQDISPVSLWRSSIMANAAKDPFWQAKVTAEVAAHPFLQAVIEDKCTTCHAPLGRTEAVFNGAPGYSLTEMQNDSLALDGVSCTLCHQIKPDNFGGGSYSGHYLVENDRLIYGPYQNPFTMPMQLTVNYTPTFGEQMQSAAHCATCHTLFTPTVDNSGQIVGELPEQTPYLEWRNSRFSA
;
A
#
# COMPACT_ATOMS: atom_id res chain seq x y z
N MET A 1 -24.85 66.79 -33.14
CA MET A 1 -24.42 65.44 -33.56
C MET A 1 -23.21 65.05 -32.70
N LYS A 2 -23.35 64.07 -31.80
CA LYS A 2 -22.25 63.47 -31.01
C LYS A 2 -22.04 62.04 -31.52
N PRO A 3 -20.80 61.56 -31.73
CA PRO A 3 -20.58 60.21 -32.22
C PRO A 3 -20.78 59.19 -31.10
N ILE A 4 -21.50 58.11 -31.42
CA ILE A 4 -21.64 56.93 -30.56
C ILE A 4 -20.47 56.00 -30.90
N THR A 5 -19.56 55.80 -29.97
CA THR A 5 -18.50 54.79 -30.09
C THR A 5 -19.01 53.44 -29.59
N ASN A 6 -19.18 52.48 -30.50
CA ASN A 6 -19.46 51.08 -30.15
C ASN A 6 -18.21 50.45 -29.53
N VAL A 7 -18.27 50.11 -28.25
CA VAL A 7 -17.25 49.31 -27.57
C VAL A 7 -17.61 47.84 -27.79
N LEU A 8 -16.83 47.16 -28.64
CA LEU A 8 -16.92 45.72 -28.82
C LEU A 8 -16.28 45.05 -27.59
N VAL A 9 -17.09 44.52 -26.68
CA VAL A 9 -16.58 43.71 -25.56
C VAL A 9 -16.25 42.32 -26.09
N CYS A 10 -14.97 42.08 -26.36
CA CYS A 10 -14.47 40.75 -26.72
C CYS A 10 -14.42 39.90 -25.44
N CYS A 11 -15.42 39.06 -25.20
CA CYS A 11 -15.35 38.06 -24.14
C CYS A 11 -14.29 37.02 -24.51
N ILE A 12 -13.10 37.15 -23.95
CA ILE A 12 -12.04 36.14 -24.08
C ILE A 12 -12.43 34.96 -23.17
N TRP A 13 -12.92 33.89 -23.76
CA TRP A 13 -13.14 32.62 -23.07
C TRP A 13 -11.78 31.97 -22.79
N PHE A 14 -11.22 32.19 -21.60
CA PHE A 14 -10.06 31.43 -21.14
C PHE A 14 -10.52 30.01 -20.81
N THR A 15 -10.29 29.06 -21.72
CA THR A 15 -10.36 27.64 -21.42
C THR A 15 -9.20 27.31 -20.48
N PHE A 16 -9.47 27.20 -19.18
CA PHE A 16 -8.52 26.67 -18.21
C PHE A 16 -8.43 25.15 -18.42
N SER A 17 -7.47 24.71 -19.25
CA SER A 17 -7.12 23.29 -19.34
C SER A 17 -6.43 22.91 -18.03
N LEU A 18 -7.17 22.25 -17.14
CA LEU A 18 -6.59 21.63 -15.96
C LEU A 18 -5.70 20.47 -16.45
N ILE A 19 -4.39 20.68 -16.46
CA ILE A 19 -3.44 19.59 -16.71
C ILE A 19 -3.48 18.71 -15.46
N ILE A 20 -4.24 17.62 -15.51
CA ILE A 20 -4.19 16.57 -14.50
C ILE A 20 -2.88 15.82 -14.73
N THR A 21 -1.83 16.17 -14.00
CA THR A 21 -0.62 15.35 -13.96
C THR A 21 -0.94 14.09 -13.16
N ALA A 22 -0.79 12.92 -13.77
CA ALA A 22 -0.89 11.66 -13.04
C ALA A 22 0.19 11.65 -11.94
N GLN A 23 -0.22 11.40 -10.69
CA GLN A 23 0.69 11.39 -9.55
C GLN A 23 1.82 10.37 -9.78
N THR A 24 3.08 10.80 -9.74
CA THR A 24 4.22 9.92 -9.97
C THR A 24 4.32 8.84 -8.88
N LEU A 25 4.71 7.62 -9.26
CA LEU A 25 4.95 6.56 -8.29
C LEU A 25 6.20 6.89 -7.44
N PRO A 26 6.17 6.65 -6.11
CA PRO A 26 7.33 6.82 -5.24
C PRO A 26 8.56 6.03 -5.71
N THR A 27 9.71 6.68 -5.72
CA THR A 27 11.02 6.08 -6.04
C THR A 27 11.98 6.07 -4.85
N GLN A 28 11.53 6.55 -3.68
CA GLN A 28 12.33 6.52 -2.45
C GLN A 28 12.69 5.07 -2.09
N THR A 29 13.79 4.91 -1.38
CA THR A 29 14.26 3.63 -0.85
C THR A 29 14.60 3.79 0.63
N SER A 30 14.49 2.70 1.38
CA SER A 30 14.84 2.60 2.79
C SER A 30 15.67 1.33 3.05
N THR A 31 15.94 1.02 4.32
CA THR A 31 16.67 -0.19 4.68
C THR A 31 15.93 -1.45 4.28
N LEU A 32 14.60 -1.47 4.45
CA LEU A 32 13.77 -2.63 4.12
C LEU A 32 13.07 -2.50 2.76
N PHE A 33 12.73 -1.29 2.31
CA PHE A 33 11.76 -1.10 1.22
C PHE A 33 12.29 -0.29 0.04
N SER A 34 11.57 -0.40 -1.07
CA SER A 34 11.71 0.40 -2.28
C SER A 34 10.32 0.74 -2.80
N GLY A 35 10.12 1.99 -3.22
CA GLY A 35 8.86 2.44 -3.77
C GLY A 35 8.53 1.79 -5.12
N SER A 36 7.24 1.68 -5.41
CA SER A 36 6.68 1.04 -6.61
C SER A 36 7.19 1.62 -7.93
N GLY A 37 7.62 2.89 -7.94
CA GLY A 37 8.19 3.55 -9.12
C GLY A 37 9.48 2.89 -9.60
N ASN A 38 10.26 2.29 -8.69
CA ASN A 38 11.47 1.55 -9.05
C ASN A 38 11.13 0.19 -9.69
N CYS A 39 10.01 -0.43 -9.29
CA CYS A 39 9.51 -1.67 -9.88
C CYS A 39 8.95 -1.42 -11.29
N ALA A 40 8.33 -0.25 -11.50
CA ALA A 40 7.77 0.17 -12.77
C ALA A 40 8.80 0.26 -13.90
N LEU A 41 10.09 0.39 -13.61
CA LEU A 41 11.14 0.36 -14.64
C LEU A 41 11.12 -0.89 -15.52
N CYS A 42 10.72 -2.03 -14.96
CA CYS A 42 10.68 -3.31 -15.68
C CYS A 42 9.31 -4.00 -15.63
N HIS A 43 8.49 -3.74 -14.62
CA HIS A 43 7.17 -4.38 -14.42
C HIS A 43 6.01 -3.53 -14.92
N GLN A 44 6.23 -2.74 -15.98
CA GLN A 44 5.21 -2.07 -16.78
C GLN A 44 5.61 -2.11 -18.27
N PRO A 45 4.69 -1.89 -19.22
CA PRO A 45 5.05 -1.84 -20.64
C PRO A 45 5.99 -0.66 -20.93
N GLY A 46 7.01 -0.90 -21.76
CA GLY A 46 8.01 0.11 -22.11
C GLY A 46 9.42 -0.49 -22.12
N LEU A 47 10.44 0.28 -22.51
CA LEU A 47 11.81 -0.23 -22.49
C LEU A 47 12.22 -0.64 -21.05
N PRO A 48 12.86 -1.81 -20.85
CA PRO A 48 13.35 -2.75 -21.86
C PRO A 48 12.32 -3.78 -22.37
N ASN A 49 11.14 -3.84 -21.76
CA ASN A 49 10.07 -4.81 -21.97
C ASN A 49 8.93 -4.26 -22.86
N THR A 50 9.22 -3.94 -24.13
CA THR A 50 8.27 -3.23 -25.02
C THR A 50 7.08 -4.06 -25.50
N ALA A 51 7.15 -5.39 -25.40
CA ALA A 51 6.08 -6.30 -25.81
C ALA A 51 5.63 -7.25 -24.68
N ALA A 52 6.26 -7.20 -23.50
CA ALA A 52 5.82 -8.00 -22.36
C ALA A 52 4.76 -7.23 -21.56
N LEU A 53 3.99 -7.95 -20.75
CA LEU A 53 2.94 -7.38 -19.89
C LEU A 53 1.82 -6.67 -20.66
N LEU A 54 1.62 -7.08 -21.91
CA LEU A 54 0.49 -6.73 -22.74
C LEU A 54 -0.33 -7.99 -23.03
N ASP A 55 -1.65 -7.85 -23.15
CA ASP A 55 -2.52 -8.93 -23.66
C ASP A 55 -2.44 -9.03 -25.21
N PRO A 56 -3.11 -10.01 -25.85
CA PRO A 56 -3.09 -10.16 -27.31
C PRO A 56 -3.65 -8.96 -28.09
N ASP A 57 -4.48 -8.12 -27.46
CA ASP A 57 -5.04 -6.92 -28.05
C ASP A 57 -4.15 -5.67 -27.82
N GLY A 58 -3.03 -5.85 -27.11
CA GLY A 58 -2.06 -4.79 -26.80
C GLY A 58 -2.39 -3.98 -25.55
N GLN A 59 -3.32 -4.45 -24.71
CA GLN A 59 -3.72 -3.77 -23.48
C GLN A 59 -2.76 -4.08 -22.33
N ASP A 60 -2.46 -3.06 -21.52
CA ASP A 60 -1.58 -3.18 -20.35
C ASP A 60 -2.19 -4.08 -19.27
N ILE A 61 -1.53 -5.20 -18.99
CA ILE A 61 -1.85 -6.16 -17.93
C ILE A 61 -0.73 -6.23 -16.88
N SER A 62 0.11 -5.20 -16.81
CA SER A 62 1.25 -5.19 -15.93
C SER A 62 0.87 -5.13 -14.46
N PRO A 63 1.66 -5.77 -13.57
CA PRO A 63 1.42 -5.73 -12.14
C PRO A 63 1.33 -4.31 -11.60
N VAL A 64 2.14 -3.38 -12.12
CA VAL A 64 2.16 -1.98 -11.66
C VAL A 64 0.84 -1.28 -11.99
N SER A 65 0.32 -1.40 -13.21
CA SER A 65 -0.93 -0.75 -13.60
C SER A 65 -2.15 -1.34 -12.88
N LEU A 66 -2.19 -2.67 -12.73
CA LEU A 66 -3.26 -3.36 -12.00
C LEU A 66 -3.23 -3.02 -10.50
N TRP A 67 -2.05 -3.02 -9.88
CA TRP A 67 -1.90 -2.65 -8.47
C TRP A 67 -2.27 -1.18 -8.23
N ARG A 68 -1.80 -0.26 -9.09
CA ARG A 68 -2.01 1.19 -8.93
C ARG A 68 -3.48 1.59 -8.94
N SER A 69 -4.31 0.83 -9.65
CA SER A 69 -5.77 1.04 -9.71
C SER A 69 -6.55 0.36 -8.58
N SER A 70 -5.88 -0.43 -7.73
CA SER A 70 -6.50 -1.16 -6.62
C SER A 70 -6.54 -0.34 -5.32
N ILE A 71 -7.32 -0.84 -4.34
CA ILE A 71 -7.32 -0.28 -2.98
C ILE A 71 -5.96 -0.44 -2.28
N MET A 72 -5.13 -1.43 -2.65
CA MET A 72 -3.81 -1.62 -2.04
C MET A 72 -2.90 -0.40 -2.26
N ALA A 73 -2.82 0.10 -3.50
CA ALA A 73 -2.04 1.29 -3.83
C ALA A 73 -2.60 2.60 -3.22
N ASN A 74 -3.87 2.56 -2.80
CA ASN A 74 -4.59 3.71 -2.27
C ASN A 74 -4.87 3.57 -0.76
N ALA A 75 -4.37 2.52 -0.10
CA ALA A 75 -4.75 2.18 1.28
C ALA A 75 -4.40 3.28 2.29
N ALA A 76 -3.25 3.94 2.12
CA ALA A 76 -2.82 5.07 2.93
C ALA A 76 -3.43 6.42 2.47
N LYS A 77 -3.83 6.52 1.20
CA LYS A 77 -4.30 7.76 0.56
C LYS A 77 -5.82 7.93 0.63
N ASP A 78 -6.55 6.86 0.92
CA ASP A 78 -8.01 6.88 0.98
C ASP A 78 -8.48 7.93 2.01
N PRO A 79 -9.16 9.00 1.55
CA PRO A 79 -9.62 10.06 2.44
C PRO A 79 -10.68 9.57 3.42
N PHE A 80 -11.46 8.54 3.06
CA PHE A 80 -12.45 7.97 3.96
C PHE A 80 -11.78 7.25 5.13
N TRP A 81 -10.76 6.44 4.82
CA TRP A 81 -9.94 5.79 5.84
C TRP A 81 -9.24 6.81 6.75
N GLN A 82 -8.55 7.81 6.20
CA GLN A 82 -7.87 8.83 7.02
C GLN A 82 -8.85 9.60 7.91
N ALA A 83 -10.02 9.96 7.39
CA ALA A 83 -11.07 10.61 8.17
C ALA A 83 -11.59 9.70 9.29
N LYS A 84 -11.74 8.40 9.03
CA LYS A 84 -12.19 7.45 10.04
C LYS A 84 -11.17 7.30 11.17
N VAL A 85 -9.88 7.13 10.86
CA VAL A 85 -8.82 7.06 11.87
C VAL A 85 -8.76 8.35 12.68
N THR A 86 -8.86 9.51 12.01
CA THR A 86 -8.89 10.82 12.68
C THR A 86 -10.10 10.96 13.61
N ALA A 87 -11.27 10.46 13.21
CA ALA A 87 -12.47 10.46 14.04
C ALA A 87 -12.32 9.58 15.29
N GLU A 88 -11.68 8.41 15.18
CA GLU A 88 -11.35 7.55 16.32
C GLU A 88 -10.39 8.26 17.30
N VAL A 89 -9.34 8.91 16.78
CA VAL A 89 -8.43 9.73 17.59
C VAL A 89 -9.15 10.88 18.28
N ALA A 90 -10.08 11.56 17.59
CA ALA A 90 -10.85 12.65 18.17
C ALA A 90 -11.79 12.17 19.29
N ALA A 91 -12.37 10.97 19.16
CA ALA A 91 -13.21 10.35 20.18
C ALA A 91 -12.38 9.83 21.38
N HIS A 92 -11.15 9.38 21.13
CA HIS A 92 -10.27 8.80 22.14
C HIS A 92 -8.84 9.39 22.10
N PRO A 93 -8.63 10.68 22.45
CA PRO A 93 -7.34 11.34 22.26
C PRO A 93 -6.18 10.69 23.03
N PHE A 94 -6.47 10.08 24.19
CA PHE A 94 -5.48 9.38 25.00
C PHE A 94 -4.98 8.06 24.37
N LEU A 95 -5.65 7.55 23.33
CA LEU A 95 -5.26 6.37 22.56
C LEU A 95 -4.65 6.70 21.21
N GLN A 96 -4.38 7.97 20.90
CA GLN A 96 -3.94 8.38 19.57
C GLN A 96 -2.80 7.51 19.01
N ALA A 97 -1.74 7.31 19.79
CA ALA A 97 -0.60 6.50 19.37
C ALA A 97 -0.97 5.03 19.08
N VAL A 98 -1.87 4.45 19.88
CA VAL A 98 -2.34 3.06 19.70
C VAL A 98 -3.19 2.94 18.45
N ILE A 99 -4.11 3.88 18.24
CA ILE A 99 -5.01 3.90 17.08
C ILE A 99 -4.21 4.06 15.79
N GLU A 100 -3.36 5.08 15.72
CA GLU A 100 -2.62 5.40 14.50
C GLU A 100 -1.63 4.28 14.12
N ASP A 101 -0.87 3.73 15.08
CA ASP A 101 0.05 2.61 14.80
C ASP A 101 -0.72 1.36 14.33
N LYS A 102 -1.85 1.06 14.99
CA LYS A 102 -2.65 -0.11 14.64
C LYS A 102 -3.19 -0.02 13.21
N CYS A 103 -3.72 1.14 12.82
CA CYS A 103 -4.27 1.34 11.47
C CYS A 103 -3.17 1.38 10.40
N THR A 104 -2.04 2.04 10.68
CA THR A 104 -0.93 2.15 9.73
C THR A 104 -0.19 0.84 9.50
N THR A 105 -0.26 -0.12 10.44
CA THR A 105 0.31 -1.47 10.28
C THR A 105 -0.12 -2.14 8.97
N CYS A 106 -1.39 -1.99 8.57
CA CYS A 106 -1.94 -2.61 7.35
C CYS A 106 -2.13 -1.60 6.21
N HIS A 107 -2.38 -0.32 6.49
CA HIS A 107 -2.69 0.68 5.46
C HIS A 107 -1.48 1.47 4.95
N ALA A 108 -0.45 1.64 5.79
CA ALA A 108 0.81 2.29 5.43
C ALA A 108 2.04 1.42 5.82
N PRO A 109 2.04 0.14 5.42
CA PRO A 109 2.91 -0.89 5.99
C PRO A 109 4.41 -0.67 5.73
N LEU A 110 4.79 -0.04 4.61
CA LEU A 110 6.21 0.23 4.30
C LEU A 110 6.81 1.20 5.32
N GLY A 111 6.20 2.38 5.46
CA GLY A 111 6.67 3.41 6.39
C GLY A 111 6.63 2.95 7.83
N ARG A 112 5.51 2.33 8.25
CA ARG A 112 5.36 1.81 9.62
C ARG A 112 6.41 0.74 9.95
N THR A 113 6.59 -0.23 9.06
CA THR A 113 7.55 -1.34 9.30
C THR A 113 8.98 -0.83 9.31
N GLU A 114 9.34 0.09 8.43
CA GLU A 114 10.65 0.73 8.44
C GLU A 114 10.88 1.52 9.74
N ALA A 115 9.88 2.30 10.20
CA ALA A 115 9.98 3.06 11.44
C ALA A 115 10.19 2.13 12.65
N VAL A 116 9.41 1.07 12.78
CA VAL A 116 9.55 0.07 13.86
C VAL A 116 10.89 -0.65 13.77
N PHE A 117 11.34 -1.03 12.57
CA PHE A 117 12.66 -1.62 12.36
C PHE A 117 13.79 -0.68 12.84
N ASN A 118 13.63 0.62 12.64
CA ASN A 118 14.56 1.65 13.10
C ASN A 118 14.39 2.01 14.61
N GLY A 119 13.54 1.29 15.34
CA GLY A 119 13.36 1.42 16.78
C GLY A 119 12.24 2.38 17.21
N ALA A 120 11.40 2.85 16.29
CA ALA A 120 10.22 3.63 16.67
C ALA A 120 9.19 2.74 17.40
N PRO A 121 8.52 3.27 18.45
CA PRO A 121 7.51 2.51 19.19
C PRO A 121 6.17 2.37 18.44
N GLY A 122 5.98 3.10 17.35
CA GLY A 122 4.80 3.07 16.50
C GLY A 122 4.94 4.07 15.35
N TYR A 123 3.86 4.30 14.61
CA TYR A 123 3.88 5.18 13.44
C TYR A 123 2.57 5.99 13.30
N SER A 124 2.71 7.31 13.27
CA SER A 124 1.59 8.25 13.27
C SER A 124 1.03 8.53 11.87
N LEU A 125 -0.20 9.06 11.81
CA LEU A 125 -0.75 9.58 10.55
C LEU A 125 0.05 10.77 10.02
N THR A 126 0.64 11.57 10.91
CA THR A 126 1.47 12.72 10.50
C THR A 126 2.78 12.26 9.86
N GLU A 127 3.43 11.24 10.41
CA GLU A 127 4.62 10.62 9.78
C GLU A 127 4.26 10.02 8.43
N MET A 128 3.18 9.24 8.37
CA MET A 128 2.67 8.66 7.12
C MET A 128 2.44 9.71 6.03
N GLN A 129 1.79 10.83 6.36
CA GLN A 129 1.48 11.89 5.38
C GLN A 129 2.75 12.56 4.80
N ASN A 130 3.87 12.50 5.51
CA ASN A 130 5.15 13.07 5.09
C ASN A 130 6.13 12.03 4.52
N ASP A 131 5.72 10.77 4.41
CA ASP A 131 6.56 9.66 3.94
C ASP A 131 6.04 9.11 2.61
N SER A 132 6.87 9.19 1.58
CA SER A 132 6.48 8.73 0.24
C SER A 132 6.34 7.21 0.13
N LEU A 133 7.08 6.43 0.94
CA LEU A 133 6.94 4.98 1.02
C LEU A 133 5.65 4.59 1.74
N ALA A 134 5.29 5.32 2.79
CA ALA A 134 4.02 5.11 3.49
C ALA A 134 2.82 5.39 2.58
N LEU A 135 2.88 6.49 1.82
CA LEU A 135 1.85 6.87 0.84
C LEU A 135 1.82 5.93 -0.39
N ASP A 136 2.81 5.06 -0.56
CA ASP A 136 2.75 3.99 -1.57
C ASP A 136 1.75 2.89 -1.18
N GLY A 137 1.18 2.92 0.03
CA GLY A 137 0.14 1.98 0.48
C GLY A 137 0.69 0.57 0.70
N VAL A 138 -0.14 -0.44 0.42
CA VAL A 138 0.27 -1.86 0.45
C VAL A 138 1.01 -2.16 -0.86
N SER A 139 2.31 -1.83 -0.89
CA SER A 139 3.12 -1.82 -2.11
C SER A 139 3.90 -3.12 -2.35
N CYS A 140 4.52 -3.21 -3.53
CA CYS A 140 5.22 -4.39 -4.05
C CYS A 140 6.20 -4.98 -3.03
N THR A 141 7.04 -4.12 -2.44
CA THR A 141 8.10 -4.57 -1.54
C THR A 141 7.59 -4.99 -0.17
N LEU A 142 6.37 -4.64 0.24
CA LEU A 142 5.78 -5.31 1.41
C LEU A 142 5.39 -6.73 1.06
N CYS A 143 4.39 -6.89 0.17
CA CYS A 143 3.79 -8.20 -0.09
C CYS A 143 4.85 -9.20 -0.49
N HIS A 144 5.74 -8.82 -1.39
CA HIS A 144 6.75 -9.75 -1.84
C HIS A 144 7.88 -10.00 -0.81
N GLN A 145 7.98 -9.30 0.31
CA GLN A 145 8.97 -9.62 1.36
C GLN A 145 8.40 -10.47 2.51
N ILE A 146 7.07 -10.65 2.59
CA ILE A 146 6.45 -11.38 3.69
C ILE A 146 6.91 -12.85 3.70
N LYS A 147 7.49 -13.25 4.83
CA LYS A 147 7.96 -14.60 5.11
C LYS A 147 6.79 -15.56 5.43
N PRO A 148 6.87 -16.83 5.02
CA PRO A 148 5.84 -17.82 5.33
C PRO A 148 5.85 -18.27 6.80
N ASP A 149 6.94 -18.03 7.52
CA ASP A 149 7.27 -18.64 8.81
C ASP A 149 6.26 -18.37 9.94
N ASN A 150 5.44 -17.32 9.82
CA ASN A 150 4.47 -16.92 10.85
C ASN A 150 3.00 -17.08 10.40
N PHE A 151 2.71 -17.67 9.24
CA PHE A 151 1.34 -17.72 8.73
C PHE A 151 0.37 -18.48 9.64
N GLY A 152 -0.79 -17.87 9.89
CA GLY A 152 -1.83 -18.40 10.77
C GLY A 152 -2.20 -17.39 11.85
N GLY A 153 -2.66 -17.86 13.01
CA GLY A 153 -3.07 -16.99 14.13
C GLY A 153 -2.03 -15.93 14.51
N GLY A 154 -0.74 -16.28 14.42
CA GLY A 154 0.37 -15.40 14.77
C GLY A 154 0.64 -14.27 13.76
N SER A 155 0.21 -14.39 12.50
CA SER A 155 0.42 -13.34 11.48
C SER A 155 -0.76 -12.39 11.31
N TYR A 156 -1.93 -12.71 11.88
CA TYR A 156 -3.11 -11.86 11.82
C TYR A 156 -2.83 -10.46 12.37
N SER A 157 -3.75 -9.52 12.18
CA SER A 157 -3.61 -8.17 12.73
C SER A 157 -2.39 -7.38 12.21
N GLY A 158 -1.82 -7.78 11.06
CA GLY A 158 -0.67 -7.15 10.44
C GLY A 158 0.69 -7.60 11.00
N HIS A 159 0.75 -8.74 11.70
CA HIS A 159 1.98 -9.32 12.25
C HIS A 159 2.76 -10.14 11.21
N TYR A 160 2.89 -9.63 9.98
CA TYR A 160 3.78 -10.21 8.98
C TYR A 160 5.23 -10.16 9.46
N LEU A 161 6.03 -11.11 8.97
CA LEU A 161 7.47 -11.12 9.15
C LEU A 161 8.16 -10.61 7.88
N VAL A 162 9.00 -9.59 8.03
CA VAL A 162 9.90 -9.04 7.00
C VAL A 162 11.30 -9.00 7.61
N GLU A 163 12.31 -9.40 6.83
CA GLU A 163 13.70 -9.42 7.24
C GLU A 163 14.55 -8.49 6.37
N ASN A 164 15.68 -8.02 6.89
CA ASN A 164 16.63 -7.20 6.12
C ASN A 164 17.61 -8.07 5.31
N ASP A 165 17.07 -8.98 4.50
CA ASP A 165 17.85 -9.89 3.66
C ASP A 165 17.71 -9.60 2.16
N ARG A 166 16.83 -8.65 1.80
CA ARG A 166 16.51 -8.25 0.44
C ARG A 166 16.02 -9.42 -0.44
N LEU A 167 15.41 -10.43 0.16
CA LEU A 167 14.69 -11.46 -0.59
C LEU A 167 13.30 -10.97 -0.97
N ILE A 168 12.88 -11.24 -2.20
CA ILE A 168 11.56 -10.89 -2.70
C ILE A 168 10.92 -12.11 -3.37
N TYR A 169 9.75 -12.54 -2.90
CA TYR A 169 9.14 -13.82 -3.24
C TYR A 169 8.17 -13.67 -4.41
N GLY A 170 8.24 -14.57 -5.39
CA GLY A 170 7.28 -14.68 -6.48
C GLY A 170 6.74 -16.11 -6.65
N PRO A 171 5.65 -16.31 -7.40
CA PRO A 171 5.04 -17.62 -7.58
C PRO A 171 5.82 -18.52 -8.56
N TYR A 172 6.81 -17.98 -9.26
CA TYR A 172 7.53 -18.69 -10.32
C TYR A 172 8.83 -19.31 -9.81
N GLN A 173 9.07 -20.56 -10.19
CA GLN A 173 10.32 -21.25 -9.91
C GLN A 173 11.46 -20.71 -10.77
N ASN A 174 12.69 -20.75 -10.24
CA ASN A 174 13.92 -20.34 -10.94
C ASN A 174 13.85 -18.93 -11.57
N PRO A 175 13.48 -17.88 -10.81
CA PRO A 175 13.43 -16.53 -11.36
C PRO A 175 14.83 -16.05 -11.79
N PHE A 176 14.89 -15.29 -12.89
CA PHE A 176 16.14 -14.66 -13.31
C PHE A 176 16.47 -13.48 -12.39
N THR A 177 17.57 -13.58 -11.64
CA THR A 177 17.83 -12.68 -10.49
C THR A 177 18.50 -11.37 -10.86
N MET A 178 19.41 -11.40 -11.82
CA MET A 178 20.34 -10.30 -12.11
C MET A 178 19.67 -8.92 -12.33
N PRO A 179 18.57 -8.79 -13.09
CA PRO A 179 17.96 -7.48 -13.32
C PRO A 179 17.50 -6.81 -12.03
N MET A 180 16.83 -7.55 -11.14
CA MET A 180 16.34 -7.00 -9.88
C MET A 180 17.48 -6.70 -8.90
N GLN A 181 18.51 -7.55 -8.88
CA GLN A 181 19.69 -7.32 -8.04
C GLN A 181 20.43 -6.03 -8.45
N LEU A 182 20.59 -5.79 -9.75
CA LEU A 182 21.30 -4.61 -10.27
C LEU A 182 20.46 -3.32 -10.22
N THR A 183 19.14 -3.39 -10.36
CA THR A 183 18.29 -2.20 -10.49
C THR A 183 17.64 -1.79 -9.18
N VAL A 184 17.20 -2.74 -8.35
CA VAL A 184 16.43 -2.46 -7.13
C VAL A 184 16.98 -3.13 -5.87
N ASN A 185 18.14 -3.79 -5.98
CA ASN A 185 18.83 -4.47 -4.87
C ASN A 185 17.94 -5.49 -4.14
N TYR A 186 17.15 -6.25 -4.90
CA TYR A 186 16.40 -7.41 -4.38
C TYR A 186 16.77 -8.68 -5.14
N THR A 187 16.79 -9.80 -4.42
CA THR A 187 16.98 -11.14 -5.01
C THR A 187 15.62 -11.83 -5.15
N PRO A 188 15.09 -11.96 -6.37
CA PRO A 188 13.83 -12.67 -6.57
C PRO A 188 14.01 -14.15 -6.24
N THR A 189 13.07 -14.68 -5.48
CA THR A 189 13.10 -16.02 -4.91
C THR A 189 11.75 -16.67 -5.11
N PHE A 190 11.71 -17.96 -5.39
CA PHE A 190 10.44 -18.69 -5.41
C PHE A 190 9.85 -18.73 -3.99
N GLY A 191 8.58 -18.37 -3.85
CA GLY A 191 7.84 -18.50 -2.61
C GLY A 191 6.47 -19.10 -2.85
N GLU A 192 6.24 -20.32 -2.37
CA GLU A 192 4.94 -21.01 -2.46
C GLU A 192 3.84 -20.19 -1.77
N GLN A 193 4.19 -19.45 -0.73
CA GLN A 193 3.27 -18.63 0.04
C GLN A 193 2.60 -17.52 -0.77
N MET A 194 3.21 -17.10 -1.90
CA MET A 194 2.62 -16.12 -2.82
C MET A 194 1.36 -16.65 -3.52
N GLN A 195 1.12 -17.96 -3.47
CA GLN A 195 -0.08 -18.61 -4.02
C GLN A 195 -1.11 -18.95 -2.93
N SER A 196 -0.82 -18.65 -1.66
CA SER A 196 -1.69 -18.97 -0.53
C SER A 196 -2.52 -17.78 -0.09
N ALA A 197 -3.82 -17.97 0.10
CA ALA A 197 -4.69 -16.95 0.70
C ALA A 197 -4.30 -16.59 2.14
N ALA A 198 -3.54 -17.46 2.83
CA ALA A 198 -2.98 -17.17 4.15
C ALA A 198 -2.05 -15.95 4.16
N HIS A 199 -1.44 -15.63 3.02
CA HIS A 199 -0.66 -14.41 2.83
C HIS A 199 -1.51 -13.16 3.07
N CYS A 200 -2.65 -13.07 2.39
CA CYS A 200 -3.62 -11.97 2.52
C CYS A 200 -4.24 -11.93 3.92
N ALA A 201 -4.41 -13.09 4.55
CA ALA A 201 -5.00 -13.22 5.88
C ALA A 201 -4.26 -12.47 6.98
N THR A 202 -2.98 -12.17 6.77
CA THR A 202 -2.14 -11.38 7.67
C THR A 202 -2.77 -10.02 8.00
N CYS A 203 -3.28 -9.33 6.98
CA CYS A 203 -3.99 -8.05 7.16
C CYS A 203 -5.51 -8.24 7.17
N HIS A 204 -6.03 -9.17 6.37
CA HIS A 204 -7.47 -9.45 6.24
C HIS A 204 -8.00 -10.42 7.32
N THR A 205 -7.43 -10.32 8.51
CA THR A 205 -7.90 -10.90 9.77
C THR A 205 -7.50 -9.96 10.90
N LEU A 206 -8.30 -8.93 11.15
CA LEU A 206 -8.02 -7.83 12.04
C LEU A 206 -8.71 -8.03 13.39
N PHE A 207 -7.90 -8.04 14.44
CA PHE A 207 -8.33 -7.87 15.82
C PHE A 207 -7.81 -6.54 16.34
N THR A 208 -8.68 -5.76 16.95
CA THR A 208 -8.33 -4.46 17.56
C THR A 208 -8.49 -4.49 19.06
N PRO A 209 -7.63 -3.79 19.82
CA PRO A 209 -7.80 -3.66 21.25
C PRO A 209 -9.14 -3.01 21.59
N THR A 210 -9.88 -3.58 22.54
CA THR A 210 -11.07 -2.97 23.13
C THR A 210 -10.71 -2.24 24.41
N VAL A 211 -11.24 -1.04 24.59
CA VAL A 211 -11.02 -0.25 25.81
C VAL A 211 -12.29 -0.11 26.64
N ASP A 212 -12.12 0.03 27.94
CA ASP A 212 -13.21 0.38 28.86
C ASP A 212 -13.44 1.90 28.94
N ASN A 213 -14.38 2.33 29.78
CA ASN A 213 -14.68 3.76 29.99
C ASN A 213 -13.52 4.56 30.60
N SER A 214 -12.53 3.89 31.18
CA SER A 214 -11.31 4.52 31.70
C SER A 214 -10.19 4.59 30.66
N GLY A 215 -10.41 4.01 29.48
CA GLY A 215 -9.42 3.97 28.41
C GLY A 215 -8.41 2.83 28.52
N GLN A 216 -8.61 1.90 29.46
CA GLN A 216 -7.74 0.76 29.63
C GLN A 216 -8.08 -0.32 28.61
N ILE A 217 -7.06 -0.94 27.99
CA ILE A 217 -7.26 -2.11 27.14
C ILE A 217 -7.71 -3.29 28.01
N VAL A 218 -8.89 -3.82 27.71
CA VAL A 218 -9.55 -4.92 28.46
C VAL A 218 -9.73 -6.19 27.63
N GLY A 219 -9.33 -6.18 26.36
CA GLY A 219 -9.46 -7.32 25.47
C GLY A 219 -9.21 -6.96 24.01
N GLU A 220 -9.62 -7.85 23.12
CA GLU A 220 -9.58 -7.66 21.67
C GLU A 220 -10.94 -7.99 21.05
N LEU A 221 -11.28 -7.27 19.98
CA LEU A 221 -12.48 -7.50 19.18
C LEU A 221 -12.09 -7.88 17.75
N PRO A 222 -12.70 -8.92 17.15
CA PRO A 222 -12.58 -9.17 15.72
C PRO A 222 -13.30 -8.06 14.95
N GLU A 223 -12.56 -7.06 14.47
CA GLU A 223 -13.13 -5.94 13.71
C GLU A 223 -13.46 -6.36 12.28
N GLN A 224 -12.56 -7.11 11.64
CA GLN A 224 -12.74 -7.61 10.28
C GLN A 224 -12.06 -8.98 10.13
N THR A 225 -12.83 -10.04 9.90
CA THR A 225 -12.30 -11.40 9.78
C THR A 225 -12.64 -12.10 8.45
N PRO A 226 -12.59 -11.41 7.29
CA PRO A 226 -13.07 -11.97 6.03
C PRO A 226 -12.34 -13.26 5.61
N TYR A 227 -11.05 -13.41 5.92
CA TYR A 227 -10.35 -14.67 5.66
C TYR A 227 -10.93 -15.83 6.47
N LEU A 228 -11.22 -15.64 7.76
CA LEU A 228 -11.81 -16.67 8.59
C LEU A 228 -13.25 -16.97 8.18
N GLU A 229 -14.02 -15.94 7.81
CA GLU A 229 -15.37 -16.09 7.28
C GLU A 229 -15.36 -16.92 5.99
N TRP A 230 -14.48 -16.60 5.04
CA TRP A 230 -14.30 -17.38 3.81
C TRP A 230 -13.85 -18.81 4.10
N ARG A 231 -12.83 -19.01 4.96
CA ARG A 231 -12.27 -20.32 5.30
C ARG A 231 -13.29 -21.27 5.93
N ASN A 232 -14.25 -20.73 6.68
CA ASN A 232 -15.32 -21.50 7.30
C ASN A 232 -16.62 -21.50 6.46
N SER A 233 -16.58 -20.96 5.24
CA SER A 233 -17.70 -20.95 4.31
C SER A 233 -17.64 -22.13 3.33
N ARG A 234 -18.70 -22.31 2.54
CA ARG A 234 -18.74 -23.27 1.42
C ARG A 234 -17.82 -22.92 0.25
N PHE A 235 -17.17 -21.75 0.26
CA PHE A 235 -16.34 -21.25 -0.85
C PHE A 235 -14.83 -21.49 -0.63
N SER A 236 -14.45 -22.20 0.44
CA SER A 236 -13.04 -22.46 0.79
C SER A 236 -12.44 -23.70 0.10
N ALA A 237 -13.19 -24.34 -0.80
CA ALA A 237 -12.85 -25.60 -1.46
C ALA A 237 -12.40 -25.37 -2.91
#